data_AF-A0A8T9AE89-F1
#
_entry.id   AF-A0A8T9AE89-F1
#
_cell.length_a   1.000
_cell.length_b   1.000
_cell.length_c   1.000
_cell.angle_alpha   90.00
_cell.angle_beta   90.00
_cell.angle_gamma   90.00
#
_symmetry.space_group_name_H-M   'P 1'
#
loop_
_entity.id
_entity.type
_entity.pdbx_description
1 polymer ?
#
loop_
_entity_poly.entity_id
_entity_poly.type
_entity_poly.pdbx_seq_one_letter_code
_entity_poly.pdbx_strand_id
1 'polypeptide(L)'
;MFESFLSGALAPLLGLNPVVGVFIIAAAVSLLLSLPYRFLVDQKKMREHKEKVKEIQKRIKEAQKTDQKRANELMTEMLGLSNKQMMANFKPMIPGMILVILFLPWVAATFTGPVALLPFSLPFFGKDFGWLMWYIVASMPMTYMFRKMLGVQ
;
A
#
# COMPACT_ATOMS: atom_id res chain seq x y z
N MET A 1 -4.32 -2.01 -26.64
CA MET A 1 -3.90 -3.43 -26.48
C MET A 1 -4.19 -3.93 -25.07
N PHE A 2 -3.67 -3.28 -24.01
CA PHE A 2 -4.00 -3.63 -22.61
C PHE A 2 -5.48 -3.44 -22.27
N GLU A 3 -6.09 -2.32 -22.67
CA GLU A 3 -7.53 -2.08 -22.42
C GLU A 3 -8.46 -3.06 -23.13
N SER A 4 -8.12 -3.45 -24.37
CA SER A 4 -8.85 -4.45 -25.15
C SER A 4 -8.73 -5.86 -24.55
N PHE A 5 -7.58 -6.17 -23.95
CA PHE A 5 -7.37 -7.40 -23.21
C PHE A 5 -8.21 -7.41 -21.93
N LEU A 6 -8.24 -6.30 -21.17
CA LEU A 6 -9.05 -6.19 -19.97
C LEU A 6 -10.55 -6.24 -20.27
N SER A 7 -11.02 -5.53 -21.29
CA SER A 7 -12.43 -5.56 -21.68
C SER A 7 -12.86 -6.94 -22.18
N GLY A 8 -12.01 -7.65 -22.92
CA GLY A 8 -12.27 -9.02 -23.34
C GLY A 8 -12.23 -10.03 -22.19
N ALA A 9 -11.22 -9.96 -21.32
CA ALA A 9 -11.06 -10.86 -20.17
C ALA A 9 -12.13 -10.65 -19.08
N LEU A 10 -12.57 -9.40 -18.90
CA LEU A 10 -13.59 -9.03 -17.91
C LEU A 10 -15.01 -8.96 -18.50
N ALA A 11 -15.19 -9.19 -19.81
CA ALA A 11 -16.51 -9.20 -20.46
C ALA A 11 -17.58 -10.05 -19.73
N PRO A 12 -17.27 -11.27 -19.22
CA PRO A 12 -18.25 -12.05 -18.47
C PRO A 12 -18.58 -11.45 -17.11
N LEU A 13 -17.63 -10.73 -16.49
CA LEU A 13 -17.84 -10.04 -15.20
C LEU A 13 -18.59 -8.71 -15.36
N LEU A 14 -18.45 -8.04 -16.51
CA LEU A 14 -19.16 -6.79 -16.81
C LEU A 14 -20.66 -7.01 -17.05
N GLY A 15 -21.08 -8.24 -17.34
CA GLY A 15 -22.49 -8.65 -17.40
C GLY A 15 -23.10 -9.04 -16.04
N LEU A 16 -22.29 -9.15 -14.98
CA LEU A 16 -22.76 -9.39 -13.62
C LEU A 16 -23.17 -8.09 -12.94
N ASN A 17 -23.86 -8.19 -11.80
CA ASN A 17 -24.14 -7.04 -10.95
C ASN A 17 -22.82 -6.28 -10.68
N PRO A 18 -22.76 -4.95 -10.92
CA PRO A 18 -21.56 -4.13 -10.77
C PRO A 18 -20.85 -4.32 -9.43
N VAL A 19 -21.60 -4.57 -8.36
CA VAL A 19 -21.06 -4.82 -7.01
C VAL A 19 -20.22 -6.10 -6.98
N VAL A 20 -20.71 -7.19 -7.58
CA VAL A 20 -20.03 -8.49 -7.60
C VAL A 20 -18.84 -8.45 -8.56
N GLY A 21 -18.98 -7.79 -9.72
CA GLY A 21 -17.91 -7.62 -10.69
C GLY A 21 -16.71 -6.87 -10.11
N VAL A 22 -16.97 -5.72 -9.47
CA VAL A 22 -15.93 -4.91 -8.81
C VAL A 22 -15.29 -5.68 -7.65
N PHE A 23 -16.07 -6.44 -6.87
CA PHE A 23 -15.55 -7.24 -5.77
C PHE A 23 -14.54 -8.31 -6.23
N ILE A 24 -14.86 -9.05 -7.29
CA ILE A 24 -13.97 -10.12 -7.81
C ILE A 24 -12.68 -9.51 -8.36
N ILE A 25 -12.78 -8.38 -9.09
CA ILE A 25 -11.60 -7.66 -9.62
C ILE A 25 -10.72 -7.17 -8.46
N ALA A 26 -11.32 -6.55 -7.43
CA ALA A 26 -10.59 -6.09 -6.27
C ALA A 26 -9.90 -7.24 -5.52
N ALA A 27 -10.54 -8.39 -5.38
CA ALA A 27 -9.95 -9.57 -4.75
C ALA A 27 -8.76 -10.12 -5.55
N ALA A 28 -8.89 -10.24 -6.88
CA ALA A 28 -7.81 -10.72 -7.74
C ALA A 28 -6.60 -9.77 -7.76
N VAL A 29 -6.86 -8.46 -7.88
CA VAL A 29 -5.80 -7.44 -7.80
C VAL A 29 -5.11 -7.50 -6.44
N SER A 30 -5.87 -7.54 -5.36
CA SER A 30 -5.29 -7.55 -4.01
C SER A 30 -4.45 -8.81 -3.77
N LEU A 31 -4.88 -9.98 -4.26
CA LEU A 31 -4.10 -11.20 -4.22
C LEU A 31 -2.77 -11.02 -4.98
N LEU A 32 -2.80 -10.51 -6.21
CA LEU A 32 -1.61 -10.25 -7.00
C LEU A 32 -0.64 -9.27 -6.31
N LEU A 33 -1.15 -8.22 -5.69
CA LEU A 33 -0.34 -7.23 -4.96
C LEU A 33 0.27 -7.79 -3.67
N SER A 34 -0.36 -8.80 -3.10
CA SER A 34 0.04 -9.39 -1.83
C SER A 34 1.14 -10.47 -1.98
N LEU A 35 1.28 -11.08 -3.15
CA LEU A 35 2.29 -12.11 -3.43
C LEU A 35 3.75 -11.59 -3.33
N PRO A 36 4.13 -10.44 -3.94
CA PRO A 36 5.48 -9.90 -3.80
C PRO A 36 5.84 -9.59 -2.35
N TYR A 37 4.86 -9.17 -1.54
CA TYR A 37 5.08 -8.87 -0.12
C TYR A 37 5.60 -10.07 0.68
N ARG A 38 5.10 -11.28 0.39
CA ARG A 38 5.55 -12.50 1.08
C ARG A 38 6.98 -12.90 0.69
N PHE A 39 7.36 -12.72 -0.56
CA PHE A 39 8.69 -13.10 -1.06
C PHE A 39 9.76 -12.02 -0.83
N LEU A 40 9.38 -10.75 -0.78
CA LEU A 40 10.30 -9.62 -0.70
C LEU A 40 10.59 -9.16 0.75
N VAL A 41 9.73 -9.51 1.72
CA VAL A 41 9.87 -9.10 3.12
C VAL A 41 10.53 -10.20 3.95
N ASP A 42 11.81 -10.01 4.27
CA ASP A 42 12.56 -10.88 5.16
C ASP A 42 12.28 -10.52 6.63
N GLN A 43 11.49 -11.35 7.31
CA GLN A 43 11.10 -11.15 8.70
C GLN A 43 12.29 -11.20 9.67
N LYS A 44 13.34 -11.96 9.34
CA LYS A 44 14.56 -12.05 10.17
C LYS A 44 15.30 -10.72 10.14
N LYS A 45 15.52 -10.17 8.94
CA LYS A 45 16.12 -8.83 8.77
C LYS A 45 15.31 -7.75 9.47
N MET A 46 13.98 -7.84 9.46
CA MET A 46 13.13 -6.87 10.16
C MET A 46 13.31 -6.91 11.68
N ARG A 47 13.47 -8.09 12.28
CA ARG A 47 13.75 -8.25 13.72
C ARG A 47 15.14 -7.70 14.07
N GLU A 48 16.17 -8.08 13.32
CA GLU A 48 17.54 -7.57 13.50
C GLU A 48 17.60 -6.03 13.37
N HIS A 49 16.86 -5.45 12.43
CA HIS A 49 16.79 -4.00 12.25
C HIS A 49 16.13 -3.31 13.45
N LYS A 50 15.03 -3.86 13.98
CA LYS A 50 14.37 -3.34 15.19
C LYS A 50 15.28 -3.38 16.41
N GLU A 51 16.08 -4.43 16.54
CA GLU A 51 17.06 -4.55 17.63
C GLU A 51 18.18 -3.51 17.49
N LYS A 52 18.76 -3.35 16.30
CA LYS A 52 19.77 -2.33 16.01
C LYS A 52 19.27 -0.91 16.27
N VAL A 53 18.04 -0.59 15.86
CA VAL A 53 17.43 0.73 16.14
C VAL A 53 17.31 0.98 17.64
N LYS A 54 16.83 -0.02 18.42
CA LYS A 54 16.73 0.10 19.88
C LYS A 54 18.11 0.29 20.52
N GLU A 55 19.12 -0.41 20.04
CA GLU A 55 20.49 -0.27 20.53
C GLU A 55 21.06 1.13 20.27
N ILE A 56 20.93 1.64 19.04
CA ILE A 56 21.40 2.99 18.70
C ILE A 56 20.63 4.05 19.49
N GLN A 57 19.32 3.89 19.70
CA GLN A 57 18.54 4.78 20.56
C GLN A 57 19.08 4.84 22.00
N LYS A 58 19.50 3.71 22.57
CA LYS A 58 20.14 3.69 23.90
C LYS A 58 21.48 4.43 23.89
N ARG A 59 22.32 4.13 22.90
CA ARG A 59 23.63 4.77 22.74
C ARG A 59 23.52 6.28 22.52
N ILE A 60 22.50 6.77 21.80
CA ILE A 60 22.23 8.21 21.67
C ILE A 60 21.90 8.83 23.02
N LYS A 61 21.03 8.19 23.82
CA LYS A 61 20.66 8.72 25.15
C LYS A 61 21.84 8.78 26.11
N GLU A 62 22.77 7.84 26.00
CA GLU A 62 24.02 7.84 26.79
C GLU A 62 24.98 8.91 26.27
N ALA A 63 25.20 8.97 24.95
CA ALA A 63 26.09 9.95 24.33
C ALA A 63 25.59 11.40 24.52
N GLN A 64 24.29 11.65 24.51
CA GLN A 64 23.72 13.00 24.75
C GLN A 64 24.13 13.61 26.09
N LYS A 65 24.51 12.79 27.08
CA LYS A 65 24.91 13.25 28.42
C LYS A 65 26.41 13.57 28.54
N THR A 66 27.22 13.12 27.59
CA THR A 66 28.69 13.09 27.75
C THR A 66 29.45 13.54 26.51
N ASP A 67 28.90 13.34 25.31
CA ASP A 67 29.54 13.66 24.03
C ASP A 67 28.49 13.95 22.93
N GLN A 68 28.31 15.24 22.67
CA GLN A 68 27.34 15.73 21.69
C GLN A 68 27.74 15.40 20.24
N LYS A 69 29.04 15.26 19.95
CA LYS A 69 29.53 14.92 18.61
C LYS A 69 29.20 13.46 18.30
N ARG A 70 29.49 12.57 19.26
CA ARG A 70 29.13 11.15 19.16
C ARG A 70 27.62 10.92 19.10
N ALA A 71 26.83 11.74 19.80
CA ALA A 71 25.37 11.69 19.71
C ALA A 71 24.86 12.03 18.29
N ASN A 72 25.44 13.05 17.64
CA ASN A 72 25.09 13.40 16.27
C ASN A 72 25.47 12.32 15.26
N GLU A 73 26.66 11.72 15.39
CA GLU A 73 27.09 10.60 14.53
C GLU A 73 26.13 9.41 14.60
N LEU A 74 25.72 9.02 15.81
CA LEU A 74 24.74 7.96 16.04
C LEU A 74 23.35 8.31 15.50
N MET A 75 22.97 9.59 15.53
CA MET A 75 21.71 10.05 14.94
C MET A 75 21.75 9.96 13.41
N THR A 76 22.86 10.32 12.77
CA THR A 76 23.07 10.11 11.33
C THR A 76 23.02 8.63 10.95
N GLU A 77 23.62 7.75 11.75
CA GLU A 77 23.54 6.30 11.55
C GLU A 77 22.10 5.80 11.63
N MET A 78 21.33 6.27 12.61
CA MET A 78 19.90 5.94 12.76
C MET A 78 19.07 6.41 11.55
N LEU A 79 19.36 7.60 11.02
CA LEU A 79 18.70 8.10 9.81
C LEU A 79 19.04 7.23 8.59
N GLY A 80 20.30 6.82 8.44
CA GLY A 80 20.71 5.89 7.38
C GLY A 80 20.01 4.54 7.47
N LEU A 81 19.85 3.99 8.67
CA LEU A 81 19.11 2.74 8.90
C LEU A 81 17.61 2.90 8.64
N SER A 82 17.03 4.04 9.05
CA SER A 82 15.63 4.38 8.80
C SER A 82 15.36 4.50 7.30
N ASN A 83 16.24 5.16 6.55
CA ASN A 83 16.13 5.27 5.09
C ASN A 83 16.22 3.91 4.40
N LYS A 84 17.15 3.04 4.82
CA LYS A 84 17.23 1.66 4.30
C LYS A 84 15.94 0.89 4.56
N GLN A 85 15.35 1.03 5.75
CA GLN A 85 14.09 0.38 6.10
C GLN A 85 12.92 0.95 5.29
N MET A 86 12.86 2.27 5.14
CA MET A 86 11.88 2.94 4.30
C MET A 86 11.95 2.37 2.87
N MET A 87 13.13 2.36 2.25
CA MET A 87 13.32 1.81 0.91
C MET A 87 12.95 0.32 0.81
N ALA A 88 13.25 -0.47 1.85
CA ALA A 88 12.84 -1.88 1.92
C ALA A 88 11.31 -2.06 1.95
N ASN A 89 10.57 -1.13 2.58
CA ASN A 89 9.11 -1.11 2.57
C ASN A 89 8.54 -0.53 1.26
N PHE A 90 9.24 0.40 0.60
CA PHE A 90 8.82 0.97 -0.68
C PHE A 90 8.95 -0.02 -1.84
N LYS A 91 10.01 -0.83 -1.88
CA LYS A 91 10.22 -1.84 -2.93
C LYS A 91 8.98 -2.72 -3.23
N PRO A 92 8.33 -3.33 -2.22
CA PRO A 92 7.12 -4.13 -2.46
C PRO A 92 5.88 -3.28 -2.77
N MET A 93 5.90 -1.95 -2.57
CA MET A 93 4.81 -1.06 -3.02
C MET A 93 4.87 -0.75 -4.52
N ILE A 94 6.06 -0.74 -5.12
CA ILE A 94 6.27 -0.35 -6.53
C ILE A 94 5.40 -1.17 -7.51
N PRO A 95 5.34 -2.52 -7.44
CA PRO A 95 4.47 -3.29 -8.32
C PRO A 95 2.99 -2.89 -8.21
N GLY A 96 2.54 -2.56 -6.99
CA GLY A 96 1.18 -2.09 -6.76
C GLY A 96 0.91 -0.70 -7.33
N MET A 97 1.87 0.21 -7.19
CA MET A 97 1.76 1.54 -7.81
C MET A 97 1.71 1.44 -9.34
N ILE A 98 2.55 0.62 -9.95
CA ILE A 98 2.56 0.41 -11.40
C ILE A 98 1.21 -0.16 -11.86
N LEU A 99 0.69 -1.18 -11.17
CA LEU A 99 -0.60 -1.76 -11.49
C LEU A 99 -1.73 -0.73 -11.40
N VAL A 100 -1.76 0.06 -10.33
CA VAL A 100 -2.76 1.12 -10.15
C VAL A 100 -2.65 2.18 -11.25
N ILE A 101 -1.44 2.65 -11.58
CA ILE A 101 -1.22 3.67 -12.62
C ILE A 101 -1.64 3.15 -14.00
N LEU A 102 -1.41 1.87 -14.31
CA LEU A 102 -1.84 1.26 -15.58
C LEU A 102 -3.36 1.04 -15.63
N PHE A 103 -4.00 0.76 -14.51
CA PHE A 103 -5.45 0.57 -14.43
C PHE A 103 -6.24 1.89 -14.38
N LEU A 104 -5.61 2.96 -13.89
CA LEU A 104 -6.25 4.25 -13.60
C LEU A 104 -6.99 4.85 -14.81
N PRO A 105 -6.40 4.91 -16.02
CA PRO A 105 -7.06 5.49 -17.20
C PRO A 105 -8.26 4.66 -17.66
N TRP A 106 -8.15 3.33 -17.63
CA TRP A 106 -9.22 2.42 -18.04
C TRP A 106 -10.45 2.53 -17.13
N VAL A 107 -10.22 2.59 -15.80
CA VAL A 107 -11.31 2.77 -14.84
C VAL A 107 -11.93 4.16 -14.97
N ALA A 108 -11.13 5.21 -15.18
CA ALA A 108 -11.63 6.56 -15.42
C ALA A 108 -12.51 6.65 -16.69
N ALA A 109 -12.13 5.95 -17.75
CA ALA A 109 -12.91 5.88 -18.99
C ALA A 109 -14.19 5.06 -18.85
N THR A 110 -14.18 4.03 -17.99
CA THR A 110 -15.31 3.11 -17.79
C THR A 110 -16.35 3.65 -16.80
N PHE A 111 -15.90 4.35 -15.75
CA PHE A 111 -16.74 4.84 -14.66
C PHE A 111 -16.71 6.37 -14.59
N THR A 112 -17.54 7.01 -15.42
CA THR A 112 -17.64 8.49 -15.52
C THR A 112 -18.61 9.12 -14.52
N GLY A 113 -19.38 8.32 -13.78
CA GLY A 113 -20.37 8.77 -12.79
C GLY A 113 -19.95 8.53 -11.33
N PRO A 114 -20.69 9.09 -10.35
CA PRO A 114 -20.50 8.79 -8.93
C PRO A 114 -20.75 7.29 -8.68
N VAL A 115 -19.77 6.61 -8.09
CA VAL A 115 -19.83 5.17 -7.82
C VAL A 115 -20.59 4.88 -6.53
N ALA A 116 -20.51 5.79 -5.56
CA ALA A 116 -21.29 5.73 -4.34
C ALA A 116 -21.81 7.12 -3.97
N LEU A 117 -23.02 7.18 -3.44
CA LEU A 117 -23.59 8.38 -2.82
C LEU A 117 -23.55 8.16 -1.32
N LEU A 118 -22.83 9.02 -0.60
CA LEU A 118 -22.81 8.93 0.86
C LEU A 118 -24.09 9.54 1.45
N PRO A 119 -24.61 8.96 2.56
CA PRO A 119 -25.75 9.54 3.29
C PRO A 119 -25.39 10.84 4.03
N PHE A 120 -24.09 11.18 4.11
CA PHE A 120 -23.56 12.40 4.71
C PHE A 120 -22.49 13.03 3.80
N SER A 121 -22.38 14.35 3.80
CA SER A 121 -21.35 15.06 3.03
C SER A 121 -20.04 15.11 3.81
N LEU A 122 -18.93 14.70 3.19
CA LEU A 122 -17.62 14.91 3.77
C LEU A 122 -17.14 16.35 3.48
N PRO A 123 -16.52 17.03 4.47
CA PRO A 123 -15.82 18.28 4.19
C PRO A 123 -14.74 18.00 3.13
N PHE A 124 -14.64 18.89 2.14
CA PHE A 124 -13.76 18.83 0.95
C PHE A 124 -14.18 17.91 -0.21
N PHE A 125 -14.99 16.87 0.01
CA PHE A 125 -15.30 15.87 -1.04
C PHE A 125 -16.79 15.78 -1.44
N GLY A 126 -17.69 16.44 -0.70
CA GLY A 126 -19.12 16.44 -1.03
C GLY A 126 -19.81 15.10 -0.73
N LYS A 127 -20.92 14.82 -1.45
CA LYS A 127 -21.70 13.57 -1.33
C LYS A 127 -21.34 12.53 -2.41
N ASP A 128 -20.65 12.96 -3.45
CA ASP A 128 -20.38 12.18 -4.64
C ASP A 128 -19.03 11.47 -4.49
N PHE A 129 -19.06 10.19 -4.13
CA PHE A 129 -17.87 9.37 -4.11
C PHE A 129 -17.56 8.90 -5.52
N GLY A 130 -16.59 9.57 -6.14
CA GLY A 130 -15.97 9.11 -7.38
C GLY A 130 -15.30 7.73 -7.19
N TRP A 131 -15.12 7.03 -8.30
CA TRP A 131 -14.56 5.67 -8.32
C TRP A 131 -13.19 5.57 -7.61
N LEU A 132 -12.36 6.61 -7.69
CA LEU A 132 -11.03 6.64 -7.07
C LEU A 132 -11.11 6.62 -5.54
N MET A 133 -12.00 7.45 -4.97
CA MET A 133 -12.20 7.52 -3.52
C MET A 133 -12.80 6.23 -2.98
N TRP A 134 -13.76 5.65 -3.72
CA TRP A 134 -14.32 4.34 -3.38
C TRP A 134 -13.25 3.24 -3.42
N TYR A 135 -12.38 3.23 -4.43
CA TYR A 135 -11.26 2.29 -4.52
C TYR A 135 -10.28 2.41 -3.35
N ILE A 136 -9.89 3.61 -2.95
CA ILE A 136 -8.96 3.82 -1.83
C ILE A 136 -9.58 3.31 -0.52
N VAL A 137 -10.85 3.64 -0.26
CA VAL A 137 -11.55 3.20 0.96
C VAL A 137 -11.76 1.69 0.98
N ALA A 138 -12.17 1.09 -0.14
CA ALA A 138 -12.38 -0.36 -0.23
C ALA A 138 -11.05 -1.15 -0.18
N SER A 139 -9.95 -0.60 -0.72
CA SER A 139 -8.66 -1.27 -0.77
C SER A 139 -7.92 -1.30 0.56
N MET A 140 -8.14 -0.34 1.47
CA MET A 140 -7.50 -0.32 2.80
C MET A 140 -7.79 -1.57 3.65
N PRO A 141 -9.04 -1.94 3.96
CA PRO A 141 -9.34 -3.13 4.76
C PRO A 141 -8.98 -4.43 4.03
N MET A 142 -9.12 -4.44 2.70
CA MET A 142 -8.80 -5.58 1.87
C MET A 142 -7.28 -5.87 1.87
N THR A 143 -6.46 -4.83 1.77
CA THR A 143 -5.01 -4.93 1.86
C THR A 143 -4.57 -5.49 3.21
N TYR A 144 -5.18 -5.01 4.30
CA TYR A 144 -4.91 -5.54 5.65
C TYR A 144 -5.27 -7.03 5.76
N MET A 145 -6.46 -7.42 5.31
CA MET A 145 -6.93 -8.81 5.36
C MET A 145 -5.99 -9.76 4.60
N PHE A 146 -5.60 -9.42 3.37
CA PHE A 146 -4.73 -10.28 2.57
C PHE A 146 -3.30 -10.36 3.11
N ARG A 147 -2.74 -9.26 3.62
CA ARG A 147 -1.42 -9.27 4.26
C ARG A 147 -1.40 -10.13 5.52
N LYS A 148 -2.50 -10.13 6.29
CA LYS A 148 -2.69 -11.01 7.45
C LYS A 148 -2.81 -12.48 7.05
N MET A 149 -3.58 -12.80 6.01
CA MET A 149 -3.69 -14.17 5.49
C MET A 149 -2.37 -14.73 4.98
N LEU A 150 -1.50 -13.88 4.42
CA LEU A 150 -0.18 -14.26 3.95
C LEU A 150 0.91 -14.25 5.03
N GLY A 151 0.58 -13.90 6.27
CA GLY A 151 1.53 -13.83 7.38
C GLY A 151 2.60 -12.76 7.22
N VAL A 152 2.33 -11.73 6.41
CA VAL A 152 3.24 -10.59 6.19
C VAL A 152 2.98 -9.45 7.19
N GLN A 153 1.81 -9.48 7.85
CA GLN A 153 1.39 -8.58 8.92
C GLN A 153 0.78 -9.35 10.09
#